data_AF-A0A1M6AFM0-F1
#
_entry.id   AF-A0A1M6AFM0-F1
#
_cell.length_a   1.000
_cell.length_b   1.000
_cell.length_c   1.000
_cell.angle_alpha   90.00
_cell.angle_beta   90.00
_cell.angle_gamma   90.00
#
_symmetry.space_group_name_H-M   'P 1'
#
loop_
_entity.id
_entity.type
_entity.pdbx_description
1 polymer ?
#
loop_
_entity_poly.entity_id
_entity_poly.type
_entity_poly.pdbx_seq_one_letter_code
_entity_poly.pdbx_strand_id
1 'polypeptide(L)' 'MSGPRLDWPGLMRAGLHGLALRPAEFWALSPAELMVMLGEDRLAAPLGRSRLAELSAAFPDDPKESP' A
#
# COMPACT_ATOMS: atom_id res chain seq x y z
N MET A 1 -12.08 2.98 15.82
CA MET A 1 -11.30 1.74 15.58
C MET A 1 -10.08 2.13 14.75
N SER A 2 -8.86 2.04 15.27
CA SER A 2 -7.66 2.29 14.43
C SER A 2 -7.51 1.11 13.47
N GLY A 3 -7.68 1.35 12.17
CA GLY A 3 -7.37 0.36 11.13
C GLY A 3 -5.89 -0.03 11.14
N PRO A 4 -5.49 -1.12 10.48
CA PRO A 4 -4.10 -1.51 10.39
C PRO A 4 -3.29 -0.36 9.77
N ARG A 5 -2.34 0.19 10.53
CA ARG A 5 -1.36 1.14 10.00
C ARG A 5 -0.43 0.39 9.06
N LEU A 6 -0.25 0.91 7.86
CA LEU A 6 0.75 0.40 6.93
C LEU A 6 2.14 0.52 7.57
N ASP A 7 2.89 -0.58 7.66
CA ASP A 7 4.27 -0.59 8.15
C ASP A 7 5.20 0.04 7.10
N TRP A 8 5.19 1.36 7.07
CA TRP A 8 5.99 2.15 6.14
C TRP A 8 7.51 1.90 6.29
N PRO A 9 8.08 1.87 7.52
CA PRO A 9 9.49 1.53 7.69
C PRO A 9 9.83 0.13 7.20
N GLY A 10 8.97 -0.86 7.44
CA GLY A 10 9.14 -2.23 6.94
C GLY A 10 9.18 -2.26 5.41
N LEU A 11 8.24 -1.56 4.77
CA LEU A 11 8.17 -1.45 3.31
C LEU A 11 9.44 -0.84 2.71
N MET A 12 9.93 0.28 3.28
CA MET A 12 11.15 0.92 2.80
C MET A 12 12.39 0.04 2.97
N ARG A 13 12.50 -0.70 4.08
CA ARG A 13 13.60 -1.65 4.27
C ARG A 13 13.54 -2.80 3.25
N ALA A 14 12.36 -3.35 3.01
CA ALA A 14 12.18 -4.43 2.05
C ALA A 14 12.51 -3.98 0.61
N GLY A 15 12.03 -2.80 0.20
CA GLY A 15 12.25 -2.28 -1.15
C GLY A 15 13.66 -1.71 -1.40
N LEU A 16 14.11 -0.76 -0.58
CA LEU A 16 15.36 -0.03 -0.84
C LEU A 16 16.61 -0.80 -0.38
N HIS A 17 16.50 -1.64 0.65
CA HIS A 17 17.62 -2.43 1.16
C HIS A 17 17.51 -3.90 0.77
N GLY A 18 16.34 -4.53 0.91
CA GLY A 18 16.14 -5.95 0.60
C GLY A 18 16.25 -6.25 -0.89
N LEU A 19 15.48 -5.54 -1.72
CA LEU A 19 15.51 -5.65 -3.18
C LEU A 19 16.58 -4.75 -3.84
N ALA A 20 17.27 -3.93 -3.05
CA ALA A 20 18.28 -2.96 -3.50
C ALA A 20 17.79 -2.04 -4.64
N LEU A 21 16.50 -1.71 -4.67
CA LEU A 21 15.91 -0.81 -5.66
C LEU A 21 16.46 0.61 -5.46
N ARG A 22 16.71 1.32 -6.55
CA ARG A 22 16.95 2.77 -6.46
C ARG A 22 15.65 3.45 -6.00
N PRO A 23 15.73 4.58 -5.27
CA PRO A 23 14.53 5.28 -4.82
C PRO A 23 13.53 5.58 -5.93
N ALA A 24 14.01 5.98 -7.10
CA ALA A 24 13.16 6.25 -8.26
C ALA A 24 12.42 5.00 -8.78
N GLU A 25 13.05 3.82 -8.75
CA GLU A 25 12.42 2.57 -9.17
C GLU A 25 11.38 2.13 -8.15
N PHE A 26 11.70 2.19 -6.86
CA PHE A 26 10.76 1.88 -5.79
C PHE A 26 9.48 2.72 -5.88
N TRP A 27 9.60 4.02 -6.14
CA TRP A 27 8.46 4.92 -6.27
C TRP A 27 7.71 4.81 -7.60
N ALA A 28 8.33 4.23 -8.63
CA ALA A 28 7.68 3.96 -9.91
C ALA A 28 6.85 2.67 -9.89
N LEU A 29 7.13 1.74 -8.96
CA LEU A 29 6.40 0.49 -8.84
C LEU A 29 5.02 0.69 -8.23
N SER A 30 4.04 -0.02 -8.79
CA SER A 30 2.77 -0.23 -8.10
C SER A 30 2.97 -1.15 -6.88
N PRO A 31 2.11 -1.05 -5.85
CA PRO A 31 2.16 -1.96 -4.71
C PRO A 31 2.06 -3.45 -5.12
N ALA A 32 1.33 -3.75 -6.20
CA ALA A 32 1.20 -5.11 -6.71
C ALA A 32 2.52 -5.66 -7.25
N GLU A 33 3.24 -4.87 -8.06
CA GLU A 33 4.54 -5.27 -8.59
C GLU A 33 5.57 -5.44 -7.47
N LEU A 34 5.55 -4.55 -6.47
CA LEU A 34 6.43 -4.67 -5.31
C LEU A 34 6.17 -5.96 -4.53
N MET A 35 4.91 -6.35 -4.29
CA MET A 35 4.56 -7.59 -3.61
C MET A 35 5.06 -8.84 -4.38
N VAL A 36 4.90 -8.85 -5.70
CA VAL A 36 5.42 -9.92 -6.55
C VAL A 36 6.94 -10.03 -6.41
N MET A 37 7.67 -8.91 -6.44
CA MET A 37 9.13 -8.91 -6.28
C MET A 37 9.58 -9.34 -4.88
N LEU A 38 8.75 -9.13 -3.85
CA LEU A 38 9.00 -9.61 -2.48
C LEU A 38 8.72 -11.10 -2.30
N GLY A 39 8.29 -11.82 -3.34
CA GLY A 39 7.95 -13.24 -3.28
C GLY A 39 6.60 -13.53 -2.64
N GLU A 40 5.78 -12.50 -2.41
CA GLU A 40 4.40 -12.65 -1.96
C GLU A 40 3.51 -12.95 -3.18
N ASP A 41 3.44 -14.24 -3.54
CA ASP A 41 2.59 -14.74 -4.62
C ASP A 41 1.09 -14.75 -4.27
N ARG A 42 0.73 -14.21 -3.10
CA ARG A 42 -0.66 -13.78 -2.87
C ARG A 42 -0.89 -12.50 -3.64
N LEU A 43 -1.25 -12.67 -4.91
CA LEU A 43 -2.13 -11.72 -5.58
C LEU A 43 -3.38 -11.59 -4.71
N ALA A 44 -3.37 -10.64 -3.76
CA ALA A 44 -4.56 -10.24 -3.05
C ALA A 44 -5.62 -10.01 -4.13
N ALA A 45 -6.75 -10.72 -4.02
CA ALA A 45 -7.79 -10.68 -5.04
C ALA A 45 -8.02 -9.23 -5.45
N PRO A 46 -8.11 -8.92 -6.77
CA PRO A 46 -8.24 -7.56 -7.24
C PRO A 46 -9.27 -6.82 -6.40
N LEU A 47 -8.93 -5.62 -5.94
CA LEU A 47 -9.80 -4.78 -5.11
C LEU A 47 -11.14 -4.59 -5.84
N GLY A 48 -12.11 -5.43 -5.50
CA GLY A 48 -13.42 -5.42 -6.11
C GLY A 48 -14.22 -4.19 -5.67
N ARG A 49 -15.25 -3.83 -6.43
CA ARG A 49 -16.07 -2.66 -6.14
C ARG A 49 -16.72 -2.71 -4.75
N SER A 50 -17.10 -3.90 -4.29
CA SER A 50 -17.62 -4.12 -2.93
C SER A 50 -16.57 -3.80 -1.86
N ARG A 51 -15.33 -4.26 -2.06
CA ARG A 51 -14.24 -4.01 -1.11
C ARG A 51 -13.84 -2.53 -1.08
N LEU A 52 -13.88 -1.85 -2.22
CA LEU A 52 -13.68 -0.40 -2.27
C LEU A 52 -14.78 0.34 -1.49
N ALA A 53 -16.04 -0.06 -1.63
CA ALA A 53 -17.15 0.53 -0.88
C ALA A 53 -16.99 0.31 0.65
N GLU A 54 -16.59 -0.89 1.06
CA GLU A 54 -16.26 -1.19 2.47
C GLU A 54 -15.15 -0.27 3.01
N LEU A 55 -14.08 -0.07 2.23
CA LEU A 55 -12.97 0.79 2.63
C LEU A 55 -13.39 2.26 2.72
N SER A 56 -14.16 2.76 1.75
CA SER A 56 -14.66 4.14 1.77
C SER A 56 -15.57 4.41 2.98
N ALA A 57 -16.37 3.43 3.38
CA ALA A 57 -17.20 3.53 4.59
C ALA A 57 -16.36 3.43 5.89
N ALA A 58 -15.30 2.62 5.89
CA ALA A 58 -14.43 2.43 7.06
C ALA A 58 -13.46 3.59 7.29
N PHE A 59 -13.09 4.29 6.22
CA PHE A 59 -12.16 5.43 6.23
C PHE A 59 -12.80 6.61 5.50
N PRO A 60 -13.83 7.25 6.09
CA PRO A 60 -14.43 8.44 5.50
C PRO A 60 -13.41 9.58 5.48
N ASP A 61 -13.37 10.33 4.38
CA ASP A 61 -12.54 11.52 4.29
C ASP A 61 -13.06 12.59 5.26
N ASP A 62 -12.22 13.06 6.17
CA ASP A 62 -12.54 14.24 6.95
C ASP A 62 -12.50 15.46 6.03
N PRO A 63 -13.51 16.36 6.09
CA PRO A 63 -13.42 17.63 5.41
C PRO A 63 -12.19 18.36 5.96
N LYS A 64 -11.23 18.63 5.07
CA LYS A 64 -10.07 19.46 5.40
C LYS A 64 -10.60 20.79 5.95
N GLU A 65 -10.37 21.06 7.23
CA GLU A 65 -10.57 22.41 7.77
C GLU A 65 -9.72 23.35 6.90
N SER A 66 -10.42 24.13 6.08
CA SER A 66 -9.81 25.22 5.36
C SER A 66 -9.62 26.36 6.36
N PRO A 67 -8.38 26.85 6.56
CA PRO A 67 -8.15 28.04 7.36
C PRO A 67 -8.74 29.30 6.71
#